data_AF-A0A7K8CKV6-F1
#
_entry.id   AF-A0A7K8CKV6-F1
#
_cell.length_a   1.000
_cell.length_b   1.000
_cell.length_c   1.000
_cell.angle_alpha   90.00
_cell.angle_beta   90.00
_cell.angle_gamma   90.00
#
_symmetry.space_group_name_H-M   'P 1'
#
loop_
_entity.id
_entity.type
_entity.pdbx_description
1 polymer ?
#
loop_
_entity_poly.entity_id
_entity_poly.type
_entity_poly.pdbx_seq_one_letter_code
_entity_poly.pdbx_strand_id
1 'polypeptide(L)' 'SLVDHVPKEREALLEREFQRVTISGEEKCGVPFTDLLNVAKSVVKALFVREKYMGLSLQSFCKTTARYLQELSEKPLET' A
#
# COMPACT_ATOMS: atom_id res chain seq x y z
N SER A 1 17.46 -2.33 35.64
CA SER A 1 17.74 -2.03 34.22
C SER A 1 17.48 -0.56 34.00
N LEU A 2 18.49 0.15 33.49
CA LEU A 2 18.49 1.59 33.24
C LEU A 2 17.41 1.89 32.19
N VAL A 3 16.24 2.34 32.64
CA VAL A 3 15.26 2.95 31.75
C VAL A 3 15.88 4.29 31.31
N ASP A 4 16.31 4.35 30.06
CA ASP A 4 16.81 5.57 29.41
C ASP A 4 15.78 6.70 29.57
N HIS A 5 15.89 7.45 30.65
CA HIS A 5 15.18 8.71 30.84
C HIS A 5 15.89 9.71 29.94
N VAL A 6 15.47 9.77 28.68
CA VAL A 6 15.82 10.89 27.83
C VAL A 6 15.37 12.16 28.56
N PRO A 7 16.29 13.08 28.90
CA PRO A 7 15.90 14.30 29.61
C PRO A 7 14.89 15.05 28.75
N LYS A 8 13.78 15.49 29.35
CA LYS A 8 12.72 16.26 28.69
C LYS A 8 13.24 17.49 27.92
N GLU A 9 14.36 18.05 28.36
CA GLU A 9 15.09 19.13 27.68
C GLU A 9 15.73 18.68 26.36
N ARG A 10 16.23 17.44 26.29
CA ARG A 10 16.80 16.86 25.07
C ARG A 10 15.71 16.58 24.03
N GLU A 11 14.51 16.16 24.45
CA GLU A 11 13.36 16.04 23.55
C GLU A 11 12.92 17.39 22.98
N ALA A 12 12.86 18.43 23.81
CA ALA A 12 12.53 19.79 23.37
C ALA A 12 13.59 20.39 22.43
N LEU A 13 14.87 20.06 22.63
CA LEU A 13 15.95 20.45 21.71
C LEU A 13 15.83 19.74 20.35
N LEU A 14 15.55 18.44 20.34
CA LEU A 14 15.34 17.68 19.10
C LEU A 14 14.11 18.18 18.32
N GLU A 15 13.02 18.55 19.02
CA GLU A 15 11.84 19.14 18.40
C GLU A 15 12.11 20.52 17.76
N ARG A 16 13.14 21.23 18.24
CA ARG A 16 13.63 22.48 17.65
C ARG A 16 14.59 22.27 16.48
N GLU A 17 15.33 21.17 16.49
CA GLU A 17 16.36 20.84 15.50
C GLU A 17 15.75 20.27 14.20
N PHE A 18 14.54 19.70 14.26
CA PHE A 18 13.85 19.14 13.10
C PHE A 18 12.45 19.72 12.92
N GLN A 19 12.20 20.30 11.75
CA GLN A 19 10.84 20.69 11.35
C GLN A 19 10.07 19.46 10.90
N ARG A 20 9.01 19.10 11.61
CA ARG A 20 8.08 18.05 11.16
C ARG A 20 7.36 18.52 9.91
N VAL A 21 7.61 17.83 8.80
CA VAL A 21 6.90 18.01 7.54
C VAL A 21 5.94 16.85 7.36
N THR A 22 4.64 17.14 7.30
CA THR A 22 3.63 16.13 6.93
C THR A 22 3.56 16.08 5.41
N ILE A 23 4.08 15.00 4.82
CA ILE A 23 3.91 14.72 3.39
C ILE A 23 2.63 13.91 3.27
N SER A 24 1.53 14.59 2.99
CA SER A 24 0.20 14.00 2.94
C SER A 24 -0.09 13.23 1.65
N GLY A 25 0.81 13.31 0.65
CA GLY A 25 0.61 12.69 -0.66
C GLY A 25 -0.55 13.29 -1.46
N GLU A 26 -1.15 14.39 -0.98
CA GLU A 26 -2.23 15.14 -1.62
C GLU A 26 -1.74 15.93 -2.83
N GLU A 27 -0.45 16.25 -2.88
CA GLU A 27 0.23 16.73 -4.07
C GLU A 27 0.18 15.60 -5.11
N LYS A 28 -0.88 15.67 -5.92
CA LYS A 28 -1.23 14.71 -6.95
C LYS A 28 0.03 14.39 -7.74
N CYS A 29 0.25 13.11 -8.01
CA CYS A 29 1.42 12.51 -8.67
C CYS A 29 1.61 12.99 -10.14
N GLY A 30 1.22 14.24 -10.47
CA GLY A 30 1.06 14.78 -11.81
C GLY A 30 -0.11 14.16 -12.59
N VAL A 31 -0.79 13.16 -12.03
CA VAL A 31 -1.77 12.33 -12.73
C VAL A 31 -3.18 12.48 -12.16
N PRO A 32 -4.21 12.50 -13.02
CA PRO A 32 -5.61 12.45 -12.62
C PRO A 32 -5.94 11.23 -11.72
N PHE A 33 -6.90 11.40 -10.81
CA PHE A 33 -7.40 10.29 -9.98
C PHE A 33 -7.97 9.14 -10.83
N THR A 34 -8.59 9.47 -11.95
CA THR A 34 -9.11 8.50 -12.92
C THR A 34 -8.02 7.57 -13.43
N ASP A 35 -6.81 8.10 -13.63
CA ASP A 35 -5.70 7.32 -14.16
C ASP A 35 -5.16 6.37 -13.10
N LEU A 36 -5.07 6.83 -11.84
CA LEU A 36 -4.75 5.97 -10.70
C LEU A 36 -5.77 4.83 -10.57
N LEU A 37 -7.07 5.14 -10.68
CA LEU A 37 -8.13 4.15 -10.63
C LEU A 37 -8.03 3.14 -11.78
N ASN A 38 -7.77 3.61 -13.00
CA ASN A 38 -7.61 2.76 -14.18
C ASN A 38 -6.38 1.84 -14.07
N VAL A 39 -5.26 2.36 -13.55
CA VAL A 39 -4.06 1.57 -13.28
C VAL A 39 -4.35 0.52 -12.20
N ALA A 40 -5.01 0.90 -11.11
CA ALA A 40 -5.40 -0.05 -10.06
C ALA A 40 -6.28 -1.19 -10.61
N LYS A 41 -7.32 -0.85 -11.40
CA LYS A 41 -8.16 -1.84 -12.10
C LYS A 41 -7.31 -2.75 -13.00
N SER A 42 -6.33 -2.19 -13.71
CA SER A 42 -5.45 -2.94 -14.62
C SER A 42 -4.51 -3.90 -13.88
N VAL A 43 -3.96 -3.49 -12.73
CA VAL A 43 -3.15 -4.35 -11.86
C VAL A 43 -3.97 -5.53 -11.36
N VAL A 44 -5.20 -5.31 -10.93
CA VAL A 44 -6.11 -6.38 -10.50
C VAL A 44 -6.36 -7.38 -11.64
N LYS A 45 -6.65 -6.91 -12.85
CA LYS A 45 -6.80 -7.78 -14.04
C LYS A 45 -5.54 -8.62 -14.29
N ALA A 46 -4.36 -8.02 -14.21
CA ALA A 46 -3.10 -8.72 -14.40
C ALA A 46 -2.84 -9.77 -13.30
N LEU A 47 -3.24 -9.48 -12.05
CA LEU A 47 -3.14 -10.42 -10.94
C LEU A 47 -4.03 -11.66 -11.13
N PHE A 48 -5.26 -11.50 -11.63
CA PHE A 48 -6.12 -12.64 -11.97
C PHE A 48 -5.50 -13.54 -13.06
N VAL A 49 -4.90 -12.93 -14.09
CA VAL A 49 -4.18 -13.68 -15.13
C VAL A 49 -3.03 -14.47 -14.49
N ARG A 50 -2.22 -13.81 -13.66
CA ARG A 50 -1.10 -14.45 -12.97
C ARG A 50 -1.56 -15.62 -12.10
N GLU A 51 -2.60 -15.44 -11.29
CA GLU A 51 -3.14 -16.50 -10.43
C GLU A 51 -3.56 -17.73 -11.24
N LYS A 52 -4.32 -17.53 -12.33
CA LYS A 52 -4.74 -18.62 -13.24
C LYS A 52 -3.54 -19.38 -13.81
N TYR A 53 -2.56 -18.67 -14.37
CA TYR A 53 -1.42 -19.33 -15.01
C TYR A 53 -0.46 -19.99 -14.02
N MET A 54 -0.30 -19.42 -12.82
CA MET A 54 0.47 -20.06 -11.76
C MET A 54 -0.17 -21.39 -11.34
N GLY A 55 -1.51 -21.45 -11.20
CA GLY A 55 -2.23 -22.70 -10.98
C GLY A 55 -2.02 -23.74 -12.07
N LEU A 56 -2.05 -23.33 -13.35
CA LEU A 56 -1.78 -24.23 -14.48
C LEU A 56 -0.33 -24.77 -14.48
N SER A 57 0.62 -23.96 -14.01
CA SER A 57 2.04 -24.33 -13.90
C SER A 57 2.41 -25.05 -12.59
N LEU A 58 1.43 -25.36 -11.74
CA LEU A 58 1.63 -25.96 -10.41
C LEU A 58 2.53 -25.11 -9.48
N GLN A 59 2.54 -23.79 -9.68
CA GLN A 59 3.23 -22.84 -8.81
C GLN A 59 2.31 -22.35 -7.69
N SER A 60 2.90 -22.04 -6.53
CA SER A 60 2.16 -21.45 -5.41
C SER A 60 1.92 -19.95 -5.63
N PHE A 61 0.67 -19.52 -5.47
CA PHE A 61 0.30 -18.11 -5.45
C PHE A 61 0.27 -17.57 -4.01
N CYS A 62 0.53 -16.27 -3.83
CA CYS A 62 0.57 -15.66 -2.50
C CYS A 62 -0.82 -15.70 -1.83
N LYS A 63 -0.91 -16.34 -0.66
CA LYS A 63 -2.18 -16.54 0.06
C LYS A 63 -2.90 -15.23 0.39
N THR A 64 -2.15 -14.20 0.77
CA THR A 64 -2.73 -12.88 1.09
C THR A 64 -3.34 -12.26 -0.15
N THR A 65 -2.61 -12.28 -1.28
CA THR A 65 -3.11 -11.75 -2.55
C THR A 65 -4.32 -12.53 -3.06
N ALA A 66 -4.29 -13.86 -2.99
CA ALA A 66 -5.41 -14.74 -3.38
C ALA A 66 -6.71 -14.37 -2.66
N ARG A 67 -6.64 -14.15 -1.34
CA ARG A 67 -7.80 -13.78 -0.52
C ARG A 67 -8.44 -12.49 -1.01
N TYR A 68 -7.64 -11.44 -1.24
CA TYR A 68 -8.15 -10.17 -1.75
C TYR A 68 -8.72 -10.30 -3.17
N LEU A 69 -8.11 -11.11 -4.04
CA LEU A 69 -8.67 -11.38 -5.37
C LEU A 69 -10.01 -12.11 -5.30
N GLN A 70 -10.18 -13.04 -4.36
CA GLN A 70 -11.45 -13.73 -4.13
C GLN A 70 -12.55 -12.75 -3.69
N GLU A 71 -12.27 -11.87 -2.72
CA GLU A 71 -13.21 -10.84 -2.25
C GLU A 71 -13.66 -9.91 -3.41
N LEU A 72 -12.75 -9.60 -4.33
CA LEU A 72 -13.04 -8.79 -5.53
C LEU A 72 -13.78 -9.57 -6.61
N SER A 73 -13.65 -10.90 -6.67
CA SER A 73 -14.43 -11.73 -7.60
C SER A 73 -15.88 -11.88 -7.15
N GLU A 74 -16.14 -11.83 -5.84
CA GLU A 74 -17.48 -11.94 -5.25
C GLU A 74 -18.28 -10.64 -5.35
N LYS A 75 -17.60 -9.50 -5.57
CA LYS A 75 -18.19 -8.19 -5.82
C LYS A 75 -17.63 -7.63 -7.13
N PRO A 76 -18.32 -7.79 -8.26
CA PRO A 76 -17.88 -7.23 -9.52
C PRO A 76 -17.48 -5.78 -9.35
N LEU A 77 -16.31 -5.41 -9.86
CA LEU A 77 -15.92 -4.01 -9.97
C LEU A 77 -16.92 -3.34 -10.90
N GLU A 78 -17.97 -2.72 -10.36
CA GLU A 78 -18.95 -1.94 -11.11
C GLU A 78 -18.19 -1.02 -12.08
N THR A 79 -18.49 -1.18 -13.37
CA THR A 79 -17.74 -0.61 -14.50
C THR A 79 -17.80 0.90 -14.52
#